data_AF-A0A432F9T0-F1
#
_entry.id   AF-A0A432F9T0-F1
#
_cell.length_a   1.000
_cell.length_b   1.000
_cell.length_c   1.000
_cell.angle_alpha   90.00
_cell.angle_beta   90.00
_cell.angle_gamma   90.00
#
_symmetry.space_group_name_H-M   'P 1'
#
loop_
_entity.id
_entity.type
_entity.pdbx_description
1 polymer ?
#
loop_
_entity_poly.entity_id
_entity_poly.type
_entity_poly.pdbx_seq_one_letter_code
_entity_poly.pdbx_strand_id
1 'polypeptide(L)' 'MVKKMNTSQSNLSKHFGALLRLGVLNYKQVGKERFYFLNQKFKNEWKNIVEPQVMSLPNSKYACSCTHK' A
#
# COMPACT_ATOMS: atom_id res chain seq x y z
N MET A 1 -6.54 -5.98 -8.42
CA MET A 1 -6.24 -5.66 -7.01
C MET A 1 -7.24 -6.33 -6.06
N VAL A 2 -8.55 -6.12 -6.25
CA VAL A 2 -9.66 -6.79 -5.53
C VAL A 2 -9.47 -8.32 -5.41
N LYS A 3 -9.26 -9.00 -6.54
CA LYS A 3 -8.98 -10.46 -6.60
C LYS A 3 -7.73 -10.91 -5.82
N LYS A 4 -6.70 -10.06 -5.69
CA LYS A 4 -5.45 -10.41 -4.98
C LYS A 4 -5.55 -10.22 -3.47
N MET A 5 -6.49 -9.38 -3.01
CA MET A 5 -6.66 -8.99 -1.61
C MET A 5 -7.83 -9.71 -0.93
N ASN A 6 -8.47 -10.66 -1.65
CA ASN A 6 -9.65 -11.42 -1.22
C ASN A 6 -10.71 -10.59 -0.46
N THR A 7 -10.99 -9.38 -0.95
CA THR A 7 -11.88 -8.42 -0.29
C THR A 7 -12.75 -7.70 -1.32
N SER A 8 -13.84 -7.07 -0.89
CA SER A 8 -14.75 -6.36 -1.79
C SER A 8 -14.16 -5.05 -2.30
N GLN A 9 -14.57 -4.64 -3.51
CA GLN A 9 -14.16 -3.36 -4.10
C GLN A 9 -14.61 -2.17 -3.25
N SER A 10 -15.78 -2.25 -2.60
CA SER A 10 -16.30 -1.21 -1.71
C SER A 10 -15.44 -1.02 -0.46
N ASN A 11 -14.94 -2.11 0.13
CA ASN A 11 -14.02 -2.02 1.26
C ASN A 11 -12.67 -1.43 0.85
N LEU A 12 -12.13 -1.85 -0.29
CA LEU A 12 -10.91 -1.25 -0.83
C LEU A 12 -11.08 0.25 -1.10
N SER A 13 -12.20 0.67 -1.68
CA SER A 13 -12.49 2.09 -1.90
C SER A 13 -12.52 2.90 -0.60
N LYS A 14 -13.08 2.35 0.49
CA LYS A 14 -13.07 3.01 1.82
C LYS A 14 -11.65 3.20 2.35
N HIS A 15 -10.83 2.16 2.31
CA HIS A 15 -9.44 2.23 2.77
C HIS A 15 -8.60 3.19 1.92
N PHE A 16 -8.78 3.15 0.60
CA PHE A 16 -8.06 4.05 -0.31
C PHE A 16 -8.48 5.50 -0.10
N GLY A 17 -9.77 5.76 0.14
CA GLY A 17 -10.26 7.08 0.54
C GLY A 17 -9.64 7.57 1.84
N ALA A 18 -9.49 6.70 2.84
CA ALA A 18 -8.79 7.06 4.08
C ALA A 18 -7.31 7.38 3.85
N LEU A 19 -6.60 6.55 3.07
CA LEU A 19 -5.18 6.75 2.76
C LEU A 19 -4.92 8.01 1.91
N LEU A 20 -5.84 8.37 1.03
CA LEU A 20 -5.79 9.65 0.31
C LEU A 20 -5.93 10.84 1.25
N ARG A 21 -6.89 10.79 2.20
CA ARG A 21 -7.08 11.87 3.20
C ARG A 21 -5.88 12.04 4.12
N LEU A 22 -5.19 10.95 4.43
CA LEU A 22 -3.95 10.96 5.23
C LEU A 22 -2.71 11.36 4.43
N GLY A 23 -2.82 11.63 3.13
CA GLY A 23 -1.69 12.01 2.27
C GLY A 23 -0.71 10.87 1.98
N VAL A 24 -1.09 9.63 2.29
CA VAL A 24 -0.27 8.42 2.06
C VAL A 24 -0.26 8.05 0.57
N LEU A 25 -1.41 8.17 -0.08
CA LEU A 25 -1.58 7.87 -1.49
C LEU A 25 -1.87 9.14 -2.30
N ASN A 26 -1.54 9.08 -3.57
CA ASN A 26 -2.05 9.94 -4.63
C ASN A 26 -2.78 9.06 -5.65
N TYR A 27 -3.53 9.67 -6.57
CA TYR A 27 -4.09 8.94 -7.71
C TYR A 27 -3.99 9.75 -9.00
N LYS A 28 -3.97 9.03 -10.12
CA LYS A 28 -4.11 9.57 -11.47
C LYS A 28 -5.32 8.93 -12.11
N GLN A 29 -6.18 9.74 -12.71
CA GLN A 29 -7.33 9.25 -13.45
C GLN A 29 -6.96 9.11 -14.92
N VAL A 30 -7.27 7.96 -15.52
CA VAL A 30 -7.13 7.71 -16.96
C VAL A 30 -8.47 7.14 -17.42
N GLY A 31 -9.24 7.96 -18.15
CA GLY A 31 -10.62 7.63 -18.51
C GLY A 31 -11.50 7.42 -17.28
N LYS A 32 -12.13 6.25 -17.19
CA LYS A 32 -13.00 5.85 -16.06
C LYS A 32 -12.23 5.18 -14.91
N GLU A 33 -10.93 4.95 -15.08
CA GLU A 33 -10.12 4.21 -14.12
C GLU A 33 -9.26 5.15 -13.27
N ARG A 34 -9.08 4.77 -11.99
CA ARG A 34 -8.18 5.45 -11.06
C ARG A 34 -7.00 4.56 -10.73
N PHE A 35 -5.81 5.09 -10.96
CA PHE A 35 -4.53 4.46 -10.65
C PHE A 35 -3.95 5.12 -9.41
N TYR A 36 -3.84 4.36 -8.33
CA TYR A 36 -3.33 4.84 -7.05
C TYR A 36 -1.85 4.53 -6.91
N PHE A 37 -1.09 5.46 -6.33
CA PHE A 37 0.35 5.30 -6.10
C PHE A 37 0.74 6.00 -4.80
N LEU A 38 1.84 5.56 -4.19
CA LEU A 38 2.34 6.17 -2.96
C LEU A 38 2.74 7.63 -3.20
N ASN A 39 2.38 8.49 -2.26
CA ASN A 39 2.87 9.85 -2.25
C ASN A 39 4.39 9.85 -2.03
N GLN A 40 5.13 10.60 -2.85
CA GLN A 40 6.59 10.61 -2.80
C GLN A 40 7.14 11.15 -1.47
N LYS A 41 6.48 12.16 -0.88
CA LYS A 41 6.84 12.70 0.43
C LYS A 41 6.69 11.62 1.51
N PHE A 42 5.53 10.96 1.54
CA PHE A 42 5.30 9.84 2.46
C PHE A 42 6.32 8.71 2.26
N LYS A 43 6.63 8.36 1.00
CA LYS A 43 7.62 7.32 0.69
C LYS A 43 9.00 7.65 1.24
N ASN A 44 9.42 8.92 1.14
CA ASN A 44 10.71 9.37 1.66
C ASN A 44 10.73 9.34 3.20
N GLU A 45 9.65 9.79 3.86
CA GLU A 45 9.53 9.74 5.32
C GLU A 45 9.51 8.29 5.82
N TRP A 46 8.74 7.41 5.18
CA TRP A 46 8.68 5.99 5.50
C TRP A 46 10.03 5.30 5.33
N LYS A 47 10.76 5.61 4.26
CA LYS A 47 12.11 5.09 4.00
C LYS A 47 13.09 5.46 5.12
N ASN A 48 12.98 6.66 5.68
CA ASN A 48 13.91 7.09 6.74
C ASN A 48 13.56 6.53 8.12
N ILE A 49 12.27 6.26 8.38
CA ILE A 49 11.79 5.88 9.72
C ILE A 49 11.57 4.38 9.85
N VAL A 50 10.92 3.76 8.86
CA VAL A 50 10.38 2.41 8.94
C VAL A 50 11.28 1.40 8.25
N GLU A 51 11.88 1.75 7.10
CA GLU A 51 12.76 0.83 6.36
C GLU A 51 13.93 0.31 7.23
N PRO A 52 14.64 1.12 8.05
CA PRO A 52 15.70 0.62 8.91
C PRO A 52 15.19 -0.36 9.97
N GLN A 53 13.99 -0.11 10.51
CA GLN A 53 13.37 -0.98 11.52
C GLN A 53 12.97 -2.32 10.90
N VAL A 54 12.35 -2.30 9.72
CA VAL A 54 11.97 -3.52 9.00
C VAL A 54 13.20 -4.33 8.58
N MET A 55 14.24 -3.66 8.09
CA MET A 55 15.50 -4.30 7.68
C MET A 55 16.31 -4.84 8.87
N SER A 56 16.10 -4.31 10.07
CA SER A 56 16.72 -4.82 11.31
C SER A 56 16.02 -6.05 11.88
N LEU A 57 14.80 -6.35 11.44
CA LEU A 57 14.07 -7.52 11.90
C LEU A 57 14.60 -8.77 11.17
N PRO A 58 14.87 -9.88 11.89
CA PRO A 58 15.26 -11.12 11.23
C PRO A 58 14.13 -11.58 10.30
N ASN A 59 14.42 -11.56 9.00
CA ASN A 59 13.49 -11.94 7.91
C ASN A 59 12.87 -13.34 8.09
N SER A 60 13.38 -14.17 9.00
CA SER A 60 12.85 -15.50 9.30
C SER A 60 11.47 -15.51 9.97
N LYS A 61 11.00 -14.38 10.53
CA LYS A 61 9.69 -14.32 11.22
C LYS A 61 8.52 -13.83 10.37
N TYR A 62 8.78 -13.30 9.16
CA TYR A 62 7.74 -12.73 8.31
C TYR A 62 7.73 -13.45 6.96
N ALA A 63 6.87 -14.47 6.83
CA ALA A 63 6.60 -15.07 5.54
C ALA A 63 5.77 -14.08 4.69
N CYS A 64 6.27 -13.67 3.52
CA CYS A 64 5.42 -13.05 2.50
C CYS A 64 4.35 -14.10 2.17
N SER A 65 3.09 -13.80 2.38
CA SER A 65 1.94 -14.64 1.98
C SER A 65 1.77 -14.71 0.44
N CYS A 66 2.85 -14.46 -0.29
CA CYS A 66 2.94 -14.26 -1.74
C CYS A 66 3.40 -15.54 -2.46
N THR A 67 3.78 -16.58 -1.71
CA THR A 67 4.27 -17.87 -2.22
C THR A 67 3.44 -19.02 -1.66
N HIS A 68 2.15 -19.03 -1.96
CA HIS A 68 1.35 -20.26 -1.96
C HIS A 68 0.49 -20.23 -3.23
N LYS A 69 0.97 -20.95 -4.26
CA LYS A 69 0.16 -21.45 -5.37
C LYS A 69 -0.35 -22.82 -4.99
#